data_AF-A0A660PW01-F1
#
_entry.id   AF-A0A660PW01-F1
#
_cell.length_a   1.000
_cell.length_b   1.000
_cell.length_c   1.000
_cell.angle_alpha   90.00
_cell.angle_beta   90.00
_cell.angle_gamma   90.00
#
_symmetry.space_group_name_H-M   'P 1'
#
loop_
_entity.id
_entity.type
_entity.pdbx_description
1 polymer ?
#
loop_
_entity_poly.entity_id
_entity_poly.type
_entity_poly.pdbx_seq_one_letter_code
_entity_poly.pdbx_strand_id
1 'polypeptide(L)'
;MRQYTAIIFLIILAAVMVSCGSKKYEVYTAPPPREGPLVHDSSAGKLTFVPLPDSLFVEFEVTVDRPCSVKVELRNLGTRLVRTIIDSVYSPGKYRIPWDKLDSNGVRIKPAQYFYKYNVCDSIFTRSLDFRYHWE
;
A
#
# COMPACT_ATOMS: atom_id res chain seq x y z
N MET A 1 1.63 61.19 -31.32
CA MET A 1 0.86 59.98 -30.92
C MET A 1 1.72 58.75 -30.59
N ARG A 2 2.99 58.65 -31.02
CA ARG A 2 3.82 57.45 -30.86
C ARG A 2 4.53 57.30 -29.49
N GLN A 3 4.59 58.35 -28.68
CA GLN A 3 5.22 58.32 -27.34
C GLN A 3 4.27 57.83 -26.23
N TYR A 4 2.97 58.10 -26.33
CA TYR A 4 1.99 57.69 -25.30
C TYR A 4 1.74 56.17 -25.31
N THR A 5 1.84 55.51 -26.47
CA THR A 5 1.71 54.05 -26.58
C THR A 5 2.85 53.31 -25.87
N ALA A 6 4.08 53.82 -25.92
CA ALA A 6 5.22 53.22 -25.22
C ALA A 6 5.06 53.30 -23.70
N ILE A 7 4.56 54.43 -23.17
CA ILE A 7 4.35 54.65 -21.73
C ILE A 7 3.24 53.73 -21.22
N ILE A 8 2.13 53.61 -21.95
CA ILE A 8 1.03 52.71 -21.57
C ILE A 8 1.49 51.24 -21.56
N PHE A 9 2.29 50.83 -22.54
CA PHE A 9 2.84 49.48 -22.58
C PHE A 9 3.74 49.18 -21.39
N LEU A 10 4.56 50.15 -20.98
CA LEU A 10 5.49 50.01 -19.86
C LEU A 10 4.76 49.93 -18.51
N ILE A 11 3.65 50.67 -18.35
CA ILE A 11 2.79 50.61 -17.16
C ILE A 11 2.08 49.26 -17.08
N ILE A 12 1.56 48.75 -18.19
CA ILE A 12 0.91 47.42 -18.23
C ILE A 12 1.94 46.32 -17.92
N LEU A 13 3.15 46.40 -18.48
CA LEU A 13 4.22 45.45 -18.21
C LEU A 13 4.62 45.45 -16.73
N ALA A 14 4.74 46.62 -16.11
CA ALA A 14 5.02 46.76 -14.69
C ALA A 14 3.90 46.18 -13.81
N ALA A 15 2.63 46.40 -14.17
CA ALA A 15 1.49 45.84 -13.45
C ALA A 15 1.43 44.30 -13.54
N VAL A 16 1.81 43.72 -14.68
CA VAL A 16 1.87 42.25 -14.86
C VAL A 16 2.99 41.64 -14.01
N MET A 17 4.15 42.31 -13.88
CA MET A 17 5.28 41.82 -13.09
C MET A 17 5.04 41.89 -11.57
N VAL A 18 4.18 42.79 -11.09
CA VAL A 18 3.79 42.87 -9.66
C VAL A 18 2.81 41.75 -9.24
N SER A 19 2.24 41.01 -10.19
CA SER A 19 1.27 39.93 -9.92
C SER A 19 1.91 38.57 -9.60
N CYS A 20 3.25 38.46 -9.54
CA CYS A 20 3.92 37.21 -9.16
C CYS A 20 3.88 36.94 -7.64
N GLY A 21 2.72 36.49 -7.18
CA GLY A 21 2.51 35.39 -6.23
C GLY A 21 3.31 35.36 -4.92
N SER A 22 2.78 35.97 -3.87
CA SER A 22 3.07 35.53 -2.50
C SER A 22 2.25 34.26 -2.19
N LYS A 23 2.80 33.09 -2.55
CA LYS A 23 2.24 31.82 -2.05
C LYS A 23 2.56 31.72 -0.56
N LYS A 24 1.53 31.84 0.29
CA LYS A 24 1.63 31.50 1.71
C LYS A 24 1.95 30.01 1.80
N TYR A 25 3.15 29.69 2.27
CA TYR A 25 3.52 28.33 2.61
C TYR A 25 3.06 28.09 4.05
N GLU A 26 2.09 27.20 4.24
CA GLU A 26 1.82 26.67 5.58
C GLU A 26 2.95 25.69 5.90
N VAL A 27 3.92 26.13 6.70
CA VAL A 27 4.92 25.22 7.25
C VAL A 27 4.21 24.31 8.23
N TYR A 28 4.03 23.05 7.85
CA TYR A 28 3.65 22.00 8.79
C TYR A 28 4.84 21.74 9.70
N THR A 29 4.93 22.49 10.81
CA THR A 29 5.81 22.09 11.90
C THR A 29 5.16 20.88 12.55
N ALA A 30 5.96 19.82 12.76
CA ALA A 30 5.49 18.67 13.50
C ALA A 30 4.89 19.14 14.85
N PRO A 31 3.82 18.49 15.34
CA PRO A 31 3.32 18.80 16.67
C PRO A 31 4.47 18.72 17.68
N PRO A 32 4.50 19.60 18.69
CA PRO A 32 5.56 19.58 19.68
C PRO A 32 5.68 18.17 20.29
N PRO A 33 6.92 17.73 20.63
CA PRO A 33 7.11 16.47 21.33
C PRO A 33 6.16 16.39 22.51
N ARG A 34 5.50 15.25 22.71
CA ARG A 34 4.57 15.08 23.81
C ARG A 34 5.37 15.10 25.12
N GLU A 35 5.45 16.25 25.78
CA GLU A 35 6.11 16.45 27.07
C GLU A 35 5.24 15.95 28.24
N GLY A 36 4.65 14.76 28.09
CA GLY A 36 3.96 14.09 29.19
C GLY A 36 4.97 13.39 30.11
N PRO A 37 4.67 13.23 31.41
CA PRO A 37 5.46 12.36 32.27
C PRO A 37 5.51 10.96 31.68
N LEU A 38 6.67 10.31 31.77
CA LEU A 38 6.79 8.89 31.43
C LEU A 38 5.89 8.10 32.39
N VAL A 39 4.69 7.76 31.94
CA VAL A 39 3.78 6.90 32.69
C VAL A 39 4.43 5.52 32.69
N HIS A 40 4.93 5.10 33.85
CA HIS A 40 5.41 3.74 34.04
C HIS A 40 4.19 2.83 34.08
N ASP A 41 3.72 2.42 32.90
CA ASP A 41 2.65 1.45 32.80
C ASP A 41 3.18 0.08 33.22
N SER A 42 2.90 -0.30 34.47
CA SER A 42 3.19 -1.63 35.01
C SER A 42 2.12 -2.66 34.61
N SER A 43 1.12 -2.28 33.81
CA SER A 43 0.33 -3.24 33.06
C SER A 43 1.12 -3.65 31.82
N ALA A 44 2.16 -4.45 32.04
CA ALA A 44 2.61 -5.37 31.00
C ALA A 44 1.39 -6.23 30.68
N GLY A 45 0.64 -5.82 29.64
CA GLY A 45 -0.54 -6.52 29.16
C GLY A 45 -0.23 -7.99 29.13
N LYS A 46 -1.10 -8.81 29.71
CA LYS A 46 -0.99 -10.25 29.69
C LYS A 46 -0.74 -10.65 28.24
N LEU A 47 0.50 -11.06 27.93
CA LEU A 47 0.92 -11.47 26.60
C LEU A 47 0.08 -12.68 26.21
N THR A 48 -1.04 -12.43 25.54
CA THR A 48 -1.97 -13.49 25.17
C THR A 48 -1.55 -13.92 23.79
N PHE A 49 -0.90 -15.08 23.71
CA PHE A 49 -0.46 -15.65 22.44
C PHE A 49 -1.68 -15.95 21.57
N VAL A 50 -1.93 -15.13 20.54
CA VAL A 50 -2.87 -15.49 19.48
C VAL A 50 -2.15 -16.43 18.52
N PRO A 51 -2.56 -17.71 18.43
CA PRO A 51 -1.95 -18.63 17.47
C PRO A 51 -2.20 -18.14 16.05
N LEU A 52 -1.21 -18.36 15.17
CA LEU A 52 -1.40 -18.14 13.74
C LEU A 52 -2.64 -18.91 13.27
N PRO A 53 -3.42 -18.38 12.30
CA PRO A 53 -4.57 -19.10 11.78
C PRO A 53 -4.17 -20.51 11.32
N ASP A 54 -4.88 -21.51 11.83
CA ASP A 54 -4.62 -22.91 11.51
C ASP A 54 -4.68 -23.14 10.00
N SER A 55 -5.58 -22.42 9.33
CA SER A 55 -5.76 -22.41 7.87
C SER A 55 -5.66 -21.01 7.30
N LEU A 56 -4.98 -20.88 6.16
CA LEU A 56 -4.96 -19.66 5.36
C LEU A 56 -5.55 -19.94 3.98
N PHE A 57 -6.16 -18.91 3.41
CA PHE A 57 -6.84 -19.00 2.12
C PHE A 57 -6.43 -17.83 1.23
N VAL A 58 -6.38 -18.11 -0.08
CA VAL A 58 -6.28 -17.11 -1.13
C VAL A 58 -7.65 -16.99 -1.77
N GLU A 59 -8.19 -15.78 -1.76
CA GLU A 59 -9.55 -15.49 -2.21
C GLU A 59 -9.54 -14.47 -3.34
N PHE A 60 -10.22 -14.79 -4.44
CA PHE A 60 -10.34 -13.93 -5.62
C PHE A 60 -11.65 -14.19 -6.35
N GLU A 61 -12.01 -13.27 -7.24
CA GLU A 61 -13.22 -13.35 -8.05
C GLU A 61 -12.87 -13.09 -9.51
N VAL A 62 -13.39 -13.96 -10.38
CA VAL A 62 -13.33 -13.80 -11.84
C VAL A 62 -14.68 -13.22 -12.27
N THR A 63 -14.69 -11.94 -12.60
CA THR A 63 -15.92 -11.17 -12.93
C THR A 63 -16.22 -11.12 -14.43
N VAL A 64 -15.25 -11.43 -15.28
CA VAL A 64 -15.44 -11.52 -16.73
C VAL A 64 -16.27 -12.76 -17.08
N ASP A 65 -16.99 -12.73 -18.20
CA ASP A 65 -17.92 -13.77 -18.66
C ASP A 65 -17.23 -14.93 -19.43
N ARG A 66 -15.92 -15.07 -19.26
CA ARG A 66 -15.10 -16.09 -19.93
C ARG A 66 -13.95 -16.56 -19.03
N PRO A 67 -13.41 -17.77 -19.22
CA PRO A 67 -12.23 -18.20 -18.50
C PRO A 67 -11.05 -17.26 -18.73
N CYS A 68 -10.28 -16.99 -17.68
CA CYS A 68 -9.14 -16.07 -17.73
C CYS A 68 -7.96 -16.59 -16.89
N SER A 69 -6.76 -16.05 -17.15
CA SER A 69 -5.57 -16.35 -16.35
C SER A 69 -5.64 -15.69 -14.97
N VAL A 70 -5.29 -16.46 -13.94
CA VAL A 70 -5.13 -16.02 -12.56
C VAL A 70 -3.75 -16.43 -12.07
N LYS A 71 -2.99 -15.43 -11.63
CA LYS A 71 -1.70 -15.62 -10.99
C LYS A 71 -1.68 -14.95 -9.62
N VAL A 72 -1.32 -15.71 -8.59
CA VAL A 72 -1.14 -15.20 -7.23
C VAL A 72 0.26 -15.49 -6.76
N GLU A 73 1.02 -14.43 -6.48
CA GLU A 73 2.40 -14.50 -6.01
C GLU A 73 2.50 -14.04 -4.56
N LEU A 74 3.23 -14.79 -3.74
CA LEU A 74 3.66 -14.35 -2.41
C LEU A 74 4.99 -13.60 -2.52
N ARG A 75 5.05 -12.40 -1.96
CA ARG A 75 6.23 -11.52 -1.96
C ARG A 75 6.54 -11.05 -0.54
N ASN A 76 7.82 -10.79 -0.26
CA ASN A 76 8.26 -10.23 1.03
C ASN A 76 8.46 -8.70 0.96
N LEU A 77 8.86 -8.07 2.06
CA LEU A 77 9.08 -6.62 2.21
C LEU A 77 10.00 -5.97 1.14
N GLY A 78 10.80 -6.74 0.40
CA GLY A 78 11.62 -6.25 -0.71
C GLY A 78 11.02 -6.47 -2.10
N THR A 79 9.73 -6.81 -2.20
CA THR A 79 9.03 -7.27 -3.42
C THR A 79 9.58 -8.56 -4.03
N ARG A 80 10.54 -9.23 -3.38
CA ARG A 80 11.12 -10.48 -3.86
C ARG A 80 10.05 -11.57 -3.86
N LEU A 81 9.97 -12.31 -4.98
CA LEU A 81 9.12 -13.48 -5.09
C LEU A 81 9.57 -14.55 -4.09
N VAL A 82 8.65 -14.97 -3.23
CA VAL A 82 8.82 -16.09 -2.30
C VAL A 82 8.35 -17.37 -2.97
N ARG A 83 7.14 -17.32 -3.55
CA ARG A 83 6.51 -18.43 -4.28
C ARG A 83 5.34 -17.93 -5.14
N THR A 84 5.09 -18.61 -6.25
CA THR A 84 3.82 -18.53 -6.98
C THR A 84 2.84 -19.55 -6.40
N ILE A 85 1.76 -19.08 -5.79
CA ILE A 85 0.73 -19.92 -5.13
C ILE A 85 -0.26 -20.45 -6.17
N ILE A 86 -0.66 -19.58 -7.10
CA ILE A 86 -1.61 -19.90 -8.18
C ILE A 86 -1.01 -19.41 -9.49
N ASP A 87 -1.06 -20.25 -10.53
CA ASP A 87 -0.75 -19.91 -11.92
C ASP A 87 -1.61 -20.82 -12.81
N SER A 88 -2.87 -20.44 -13.04
CA SER A 88 -3.84 -21.28 -13.75
C SER A 88 -4.97 -20.45 -14.37
N VAL A 89 -5.80 -21.10 -15.18
CA VAL A 89 -7.00 -20.50 -15.78
C VAL A 89 -8.22 -20.86 -14.96
N TYR A 90 -9.06 -19.86 -14.68
CA TYR A 90 -10.30 -20.02 -13.92
C TYR A 90 -11.50 -19.50 -14.70
N SER A 91 -12.62 -20.21 -14.60
CA SER A 91 -13.92 -19.79 -15.12
C SER A 91 -14.51 -18.63 -14.29
N PRO A 92 -15.57 -17.96 -14.76
CA PRO A 92 -16.25 -16.93 -13.99
C PRO A 92 -16.75 -17.46 -12.64
N GLY A 93 -16.51 -16.71 -11.55
CA GLY A 93 -16.93 -17.12 -10.21
C GLY A 93 -16.04 -16.65 -9.06
N LYS A 94 -16.45 -16.97 -7.84
CA LYS A 94 -15.73 -16.68 -6.59
C LYS A 94 -14.96 -17.90 -6.13
N TYR A 95 -13.69 -17.69 -5.79
CA TYR A 95 -12.77 -18.76 -5.41
C TYR A 95 -12.17 -18.53 -4.04
N ARG A 96 -12.02 -19.63 -3.30
CA ARG A 96 -11.37 -19.69 -2.00
C ARG A 96 -10.46 -20.91 -1.96
N ILE A 97 -9.17 -20.69 -2.14
CA ILE A 97 -8.18 -21.75 -2.29
C ILE A 97 -7.37 -21.89 -1.00
N PRO A 98 -7.27 -23.08 -0.40
CA PRO A 98 -6.43 -23.29 0.79
C PRO A 98 -4.95 -23.10 0.44
N TRP A 99 -4.19 -22.51 1.37
CA TRP A 99 -2.77 -22.24 1.22
C TRP A 99 -1.94 -22.92 2.32
N ASP A 100 -0.90 -23.64 1.89
CA ASP A 100 -0.04 -24.52 2.69
C ASP A 100 0.99 -23.80 3.59
N LYS A 101 1.16 -22.48 3.43
CA LYS A 101 2.14 -21.66 4.15
C LYS A 101 3.60 -22.01 3.84
N LEU A 102 3.87 -22.61 2.68
CA LEU A 102 5.22 -23.00 2.27
C LEU A 102 5.81 -22.06 1.22
N ASP A 103 7.12 -21.85 1.27
CA ASP A 103 7.91 -21.20 0.23
C ASP A 103 8.13 -22.12 -0.98
N SER A 104 8.87 -21.63 -1.99
CA SER A 104 9.17 -22.40 -3.20
C SER A 104 10.04 -23.64 -2.99
N ASN A 105 10.71 -23.76 -1.84
CA ASN A 105 11.50 -24.93 -1.46
C ASN A 105 10.70 -25.92 -0.61
N GLY A 106 9.40 -25.68 -0.38
CA GLY A 106 8.56 -26.49 0.50
C GLY A 106 8.81 -26.25 1.98
N VAL A 107 9.53 -25.18 2.35
CA VAL A 107 9.81 -24.82 3.74
C VAL A 107 8.75 -23.85 4.23
N ARG A 108 8.28 -24.02 5.48
CA ARG A 108 7.33 -23.08 6.07
C ARG A 108 7.90 -21.66 6.08
N ILE A 109 7.11 -20.70 5.63
CA ILE A 109 7.52 -19.29 5.63
C ILE A 109 7.76 -18.79 7.07
N LYS A 110 8.71 -17.87 7.24
CA LYS A 110 9.08 -17.33 8.55
C LYS A 110 8.07 -16.26 9.00
N PRO A 111 7.97 -15.99 10.31
CA PRO A 111 7.16 -14.89 10.79
C PRO A 111 7.64 -13.54 10.22
N ALA A 112 6.81 -12.87 9.42
CA ALA A 112 7.14 -11.60 8.77
C ALA A 112 5.89 -10.97 8.12
N GLN A 113 6.06 -9.73 7.64
CA GLN A 113 5.10 -9.10 6.74
C GLN A 113 5.31 -9.61 5.31
N TYR A 114 4.23 -10.07 4.67
CA TYR A 114 4.19 -10.49 3.27
C TYR A 114 3.12 -9.74 2.50
N PHE A 115 3.14 -9.92 1.18
CA PHE A 115 2.15 -9.39 0.26
C PHE A 115 1.79 -10.45 -0.77
N TYR A 116 0.50 -10.65 -0.99
CA TYR A 116 0.02 -11.31 -2.19
C TYR A 116 -0.07 -10.30 -3.32
N LYS A 117 0.51 -10.61 -4.47
CA LYS A 117 0.26 -9.91 -5.73
C LYS A 117 -0.67 -10.79 -6.56
N TYR A 118 -1.86 -10.28 -6.81
CA TYR A 118 -2.86 -10.89 -7.68
C TYR A 118 -2.72 -10.30 -9.08
N ASN A 119 -2.83 -11.16 -10.07
CA ASN A 119 -3.15 -10.82 -11.44
C ASN A 119 -4.34 -11.69 -11.84
N VAL A 120 -5.53 -11.09 -11.93
CA VAL A 120 -6.80 -11.78 -12.20
C VAL A 120 -7.40 -11.15 -13.45
N CYS A 121 -7.42 -11.88 -14.56
CA CYS A 121 -7.95 -11.37 -15.84
C CYS A 121 -7.39 -9.97 -16.20
N ASP A 122 -6.08 -9.79 -16.08
CA ASP A 122 -5.35 -8.53 -16.31
C ASP A 122 -5.51 -7.45 -15.23
N SER A 123 -6.38 -7.66 -14.24
CA SER A 123 -6.48 -6.79 -13.06
C SER A 123 -5.41 -7.14 -12.04
N ILE A 124 -4.53 -6.17 -11.75
CA ILE A 124 -3.46 -6.33 -10.77
C ILE A 124 -3.83 -5.62 -9.47
N PHE A 125 -3.76 -6.34 -8.36
CA PHE A 125 -3.94 -5.77 -7.02
C PHE A 125 -3.11 -6.53 -5.98
N THR A 126 -2.95 -5.93 -4.81
CA THR A 126 -2.17 -6.52 -3.71
C THR A 126 -2.97 -6.63 -2.44
N ARG A 127 -2.70 -7.67 -1.64
CA ARG A 127 -3.21 -7.78 -0.25
C ARG A 127 -2.07 -8.03 0.71
N SER A 128 -2.10 -7.34 1.83
CA SER A 128 -1.18 -7.55 2.95
C SER A 128 -1.46 -8.90 3.61
N LEU A 129 -0.39 -9.61 3.97
CA LEU A 129 -0.45 -10.73 4.90
C LEU A 129 0.51 -10.42 6.05
N ASP A 130 -0.06 -10.05 7.20
CA ASP A 130 0.70 -10.02 8.42
C ASP A 130 0.86 -11.46 8.92
N PHE A 131 1.97 -12.09 8.58
CA PHE A 131 2.33 -13.42 9.06
C PHE A 131 3.26 -13.33 10.26
N ARG A 132 3.10 -12.31 11.12
CA ARG A 132 3.79 -12.26 12.40
C ARG A 132 2.92 -12.91 13.47
N TYR A 133 3.57 -13.39 14.52
CA TYR A 133 2.86 -13.60 15.77
C TYR A 133 2.26 -12.25 16.16
N HIS A 134 0.93 -12.13 16.14
CA HIS A 134 0.27 -10.92 16.57
C HIS A 134 0.45 -10.80 18.09
N TRP A 135 1.20 -9.78 18.49
CA TRP A 135 1.18 -9.21 19.83
C TRP A 135 0.17 -8.07 19.79
N GLU A 136 -0.79 -8.07 20.71
CA GLU A 136 -1.48 -6.87 21.19
C GLU A 136 -1.57 -7.00 22.71
#